data_AF-A0A1G9ZPA7-F1
#
_entry.id   AF-A0A1G9ZPA7-F1
#
_cell.length_a   1.000
_cell.length_b   1.000
_cell.length_c   1.000
_cell.angle_alpha   90.00
_cell.angle_beta   90.00
_cell.angle_gamma   90.00
#
_symmetry.space_group_name_H-M   'P 1'
#
loop_
_entity.id
_entity.type
_entity.pdbx_description
1 polymer ?
#
loop_
_entity_poly.entity_id
_entity_poly.type
_entity_poly.pdbx_seq_one_letter_code
_entity_poly.pdbx_strand_id
1 'polypeptide(L)'
;MSFEIVEATIPEIQAALETGQMTSRQLVLMYLERIAEHDKSGLTVNSVLEINPDALFIAEALDVERSLLGPRGPLHGIPVLLKDNINTGDKMHTSAGSLALADSFAGEDAFIVTRLREAGAVIMGKANIT
;
A
#
# COMPACT_ATOMS: atom_id res chain seq x y z
N MET A 1 -12.20 -11.07 -17.35
CA MET A 1 -11.30 -10.05 -17.95
C MET A 1 -10.42 -9.56 -16.83
N SER A 2 -9.09 -9.52 -17.02
CA SER A 2 -8.19 -8.90 -16.06
C SER A 2 -8.40 -7.38 -16.08
N PHE A 3 -8.47 -6.75 -14.92
CA PHE A 3 -8.46 -5.30 -14.80
C PHE A 3 -7.05 -4.78 -15.18
N GLU A 4 -6.95 -3.69 -15.93
CA GLU A 4 -5.66 -3.08 -16.27
C GLU A 4 -5.33 -2.02 -15.22
N ILE A 5 -4.24 -2.19 -14.46
CA ILE A 5 -3.88 -1.27 -13.37
C ILE A 5 -2.95 -0.15 -13.83
N VAL A 6 -2.30 -0.28 -14.99
CA VAL A 6 -1.38 0.74 -15.50
C VAL A 6 -2.19 1.95 -15.96
N GLU A 7 -1.85 3.12 -15.42
CA GLU A 7 -2.57 4.40 -15.64
C GLU A 7 -4.04 4.43 -15.17
N ALA A 8 -4.53 3.39 -14.48
CA ALA A 8 -5.85 3.41 -13.89
C ALA A 8 -5.91 4.44 -12.75
N THR A 9 -6.94 5.29 -12.79
CA THR A 9 -7.18 6.31 -11.78
C THR A 9 -7.88 5.72 -10.53
N ILE A 10 -7.77 6.40 -9.38
CA ILE A 10 -8.46 5.97 -8.16
C ILE A 10 -9.98 5.78 -8.37
N PRO A 11 -10.71 6.67 -9.07
CA PRO A 11 -12.13 6.45 -9.36
C PRO A 11 -12.41 5.19 -10.19
N GLU A 12 -11.58 4.87 -11.18
CA GLU A 12 -11.73 3.65 -12.00
C GLU A 12 -11.47 2.39 -11.17
N ILE A 13 -10.43 2.42 -10.32
CA ILE A 13 -10.14 1.36 -9.37
C ILE A 13 -11.32 1.18 -8.40
N GLN A 14 -11.84 2.27 -7.81
CA GLN A 14 -12.99 2.19 -6.90
C GLN A 14 -14.22 1.58 -7.60
N ALA A 15 -14.51 1.96 -8.85
CA ALA A 15 -15.60 1.36 -9.62
C ALA A 15 -15.41 -0.15 -9.83
N ALA A 16 -14.17 -0.60 -10.09
CA ALA A 16 -13.87 -2.03 -10.19
C ALA A 16 -14.03 -2.78 -8.86
N LEU A 17 -13.67 -2.14 -7.73
CA LEU A 17 -13.87 -2.69 -6.38
C LEU A 17 -15.37 -2.75 -6.02
N GLU A 18 -16.14 -1.72 -6.34
CA GLU A 18 -17.58 -1.64 -6.07
C GLU A 18 -18.40 -2.65 -6.86
N THR A 19 -18.02 -2.90 -8.12
CA THR A 19 -18.70 -3.89 -8.98
C THR A 19 -18.25 -5.33 -8.71
N GLY A 20 -17.24 -5.52 -7.85
CA GLY A 20 -16.65 -6.83 -7.57
C GLY A 20 -15.86 -7.40 -8.75
N GLN A 21 -15.49 -6.57 -9.75
CA GLN A 21 -14.59 -6.97 -10.83
C GLN A 21 -13.22 -7.37 -10.29
N MET A 22 -12.80 -6.74 -9.19
CA MET A 22 -11.55 -6.97 -8.49
C MET A 22 -11.74 -6.72 -7.00
N THR A 23 -10.90 -7.31 -6.15
CA THR A 23 -10.83 -7.01 -4.71
C THR A 23 -9.56 -6.20 -4.37
N SER A 24 -9.54 -5.52 -3.23
CA SER A 24 -8.38 -4.78 -2.72
C SER A 24 -7.18 -5.71 -2.53
N ARG A 25 -7.40 -6.94 -2.06
CA ARG A 25 -6.36 -7.98 -1.99
C ARG A 25 -5.78 -8.30 -3.37
N GLN A 26 -6.61 -8.45 -4.40
CA GLN A 26 -6.14 -8.68 -5.77
C GLN A 26 -5.36 -7.47 -6.31
N LEU A 27 -5.85 -6.26 -6.07
CA LEU A 27 -5.16 -5.02 -6.45
C LEU A 27 -3.76 -4.93 -5.81
N VAL A 28 -3.64 -5.23 -4.51
CA VAL A 28 -2.35 -5.29 -3.81
C VAL A 28 -1.44 -6.34 -4.43
N LEU A 29 -1.93 -7.55 -4.72
CA LEU A 29 -1.14 -8.59 -5.40
C LEU A 29 -0.60 -8.12 -6.74
N MET A 30 -1.43 -7.46 -7.55
CA MET A 30 -1.00 -6.96 -8.86
C MET A 30 0.13 -5.92 -8.76
N TYR A 31 0.10 -5.04 -7.74
CA TYR A 31 1.22 -4.13 -7.52
C TYR A 31 2.46 -4.82 -6.94
N LEU A 32 2.30 -5.81 -6.05
CA LEU A 32 3.42 -6.59 -5.52
C LEU A 32 4.13 -7.38 -6.63
N GLU A 33 3.38 -7.96 -7.56
CA GLU A 33 3.93 -8.64 -8.75
C GLU A 33 4.75 -7.66 -9.60
N ARG A 34 4.22 -6.46 -9.88
CA ARG A 34 4.98 -5.43 -10.62
C ARG A 34 6.24 -4.96 -9.90
N ILE A 35 6.18 -4.79 -8.58
CA ILE A 35 7.37 -4.45 -7.77
C ILE A 35 8.41 -5.56 -7.89
N ALA A 36 8.00 -6.83 -7.80
CA ALA A 36 8.90 -7.97 -7.94
C ALA A 36 9.56 -8.00 -9.33
N GLU A 37 8.80 -7.74 -10.40
CA GLU A 37 9.28 -7.79 -11.79
C GLU A 37 10.16 -6.59 -12.21
N HIS A 38 10.00 -5.43 -11.59
CA HIS A 38 10.61 -4.18 -12.08
C HIS A 38 11.50 -3.45 -11.07
N ASP A 39 11.28 -3.61 -9.77
CA ASP A 39 11.96 -2.78 -8.76
C ASP A 39 13.31 -3.35 -8.35
N LYS A 40 13.33 -4.62 -7.92
CA LYS A 40 14.54 -5.35 -7.51
C LYS A 40 15.06 -6.32 -8.55
N SER A 41 14.24 -6.62 -9.56
CA SER A 41 14.60 -7.42 -10.72
C SER A 41 14.25 -6.66 -12.00
N GLY A 42 14.58 -7.23 -13.17
CA GLY A 42 14.26 -6.62 -14.45
C GLY A 42 14.90 -5.25 -14.63
N LEU A 43 14.08 -4.19 -14.59
CA LEU A 43 14.51 -2.80 -14.82
C LEU A 43 15.34 -2.22 -13.67
N THR A 44 15.30 -2.82 -12.48
CA THR A 44 16.07 -2.40 -11.30
C THR A 44 15.83 -0.95 -10.90
N VAL A 45 14.57 -0.52 -10.90
CA VAL A 45 14.19 0.87 -10.56
C VAL A 45 14.60 1.25 -9.13
N ASN A 46 14.64 0.28 -8.21
CA ASN A 46 15.07 0.44 -6.83
C ASN A 46 14.35 1.58 -6.07
N SER A 47 13.05 1.68 -6.30
CA SER A 47 12.15 2.68 -5.74
C SER A 47 11.44 2.23 -4.47
N VAL A 48 11.37 0.92 -4.17
CA VAL A 48 10.73 0.40 -2.96
C VAL A 48 11.79 -0.16 -2.02
N LEU A 49 11.92 0.38 -0.81
CA LEU A 49 12.89 -0.09 0.18
C LEU A 49 12.38 -1.30 0.94
N GLU A 50 11.11 -1.27 1.35
CA GLU A 50 10.52 -2.28 2.21
C GLU A 50 9.03 -2.45 1.89
N ILE A 51 8.54 -3.69 1.98
CA ILE A 51 7.12 -4.03 1.82
C ILE A 51 6.52 -4.27 3.20
N ASN A 52 5.32 -3.75 3.45
CA ASN A 52 4.58 -4.04 4.66
C ASN A 52 4.17 -5.52 4.67
N PRO A 53 4.66 -6.34 5.62
CA PRO A 53 4.35 -7.77 5.65
C PRO A 53 2.85 -8.04 5.88
N ASP A 54 2.12 -7.08 6.43
CA ASP A 54 0.70 -7.22 6.75
C ASP A 54 -0.22 -6.66 5.62
N ALA A 55 0.33 -6.12 4.51
CA ALA A 55 -0.44 -5.42 3.46
C ALA A 55 -1.58 -6.26 2.86
N LEU A 56 -1.32 -7.54 2.55
CA LEU A 56 -2.33 -8.44 1.99
C LEU A 56 -3.48 -8.73 2.97
N PHE A 57 -3.15 -8.89 4.26
CA PHE A 57 -4.15 -9.14 5.30
C PHE A 57 -4.99 -7.90 5.57
N ILE A 58 -4.37 -6.72 5.56
CA ILE A 58 -5.09 -5.43 5.69
C ILE A 58 -6.05 -5.25 4.51
N ALA A 59 -5.59 -5.51 3.28
CA ALA A 59 -6.42 -5.40 2.08
C ALA A 59 -7.62 -6.36 2.12
N GLU A 60 -7.40 -7.60 2.56
CA GLU A 60 -8.46 -8.60 2.73
C GLU A 60 -9.47 -8.19 3.82
N ALA A 61 -9.01 -7.64 4.94
CA ALA A 61 -9.89 -7.10 5.97
C ALA A 61 -10.76 -5.94 5.44
N LEU A 62 -10.20 -5.07 4.60
CA LEU A 62 -10.94 -3.99 3.95
C LEU A 62 -11.93 -4.49 2.89
N ASP A 63 -11.64 -5.59 2.21
CA ASP A 63 -12.60 -6.25 1.32
C ASP A 63 -13.81 -6.78 2.10
N VAL A 64 -13.57 -7.43 3.24
CA VAL A 64 -14.64 -7.89 4.14
C VAL A 64 -15.43 -6.70 4.67
N GLU A 65 -14.76 -5.64 5.14
CA GLU A 65 -15.42 -4.43 5.63
C GLU A 65 -16.30 -3.78 4.56
N ARG A 66 -15.81 -3.66 3.32
CA ARG A 66 -16.59 -3.14 2.19
C ARG A 66 -17.89 -3.91 2.00
N SER A 67 -17.83 -5.24 2.09
CA SER A 67 -19.01 -6.10 1.92
C SER A 67 -20.04 -5.99 3.06
N LEU A 68 -19.58 -5.72 4.28
CA LEU A 68 -20.42 -5.72 5.48
C LEU A 68 -20.95 -4.33 5.85
N LEU A 69 -20.10 -3.31 5.75
CA LEU A 69 -20.35 -1.95 6.26
C LEU A 69 -20.32 -0.89 5.16
N GLY A 70 -19.82 -1.24 3.96
CA GLY A 70 -19.52 -0.29 2.90
C GLY A 70 -18.12 0.32 3.02
N PRO A 71 -17.69 1.10 2.01
CA PRO A 71 -16.37 1.73 2.01
C PRO A 71 -16.30 2.92 2.98
N ARG A 72 -15.15 3.13 3.62
CA ARG A 72 -14.86 4.31 4.45
C ARG A 72 -14.78 5.63 3.64
N GLY A 73 -14.58 5.52 2.33
CA GLY A 73 -14.46 6.65 1.41
C GLY A 73 -13.66 6.29 0.16
N PRO A 74 -13.24 7.30 -0.63
CA PRO A 74 -12.56 7.09 -1.92
C PRO A 74 -11.22 6.35 -1.85
N LEU A 75 -10.61 6.23 -0.67
CA LEU A 75 -9.34 5.53 -0.46
C LEU A 75 -9.52 4.12 0.10
N HIS A 76 -10.75 3.67 0.32
CA HIS A 76 -11.01 2.35 0.90
C HIS A 76 -10.46 1.24 0.00
N GLY A 77 -9.49 0.47 0.50
CA GLY A 77 -8.81 -0.60 -0.24
C GLY A 77 -7.71 -0.13 -1.19
N ILE A 78 -7.42 1.17 -1.28
CA ILE A 78 -6.41 1.70 -2.21
C ILE A 78 -5.00 1.52 -1.63
N PRO A 79 -4.07 0.85 -2.34
CA PRO A 79 -2.67 0.73 -1.93
C PRO A 79 -1.91 2.05 -2.06
N VAL A 80 -1.09 2.36 -1.06
CA VAL A 80 -0.23 3.55 -1.00
C VAL A 80 1.16 3.16 -0.51
N LEU A 81 2.20 3.67 -1.19
CA LEU A 81 3.58 3.67 -0.70
C LEU A 81 3.87 4.98 0.02
N LEU A 82 4.60 4.90 1.12
CA LEU A 82 5.02 6.06 1.90
C LEU A 82 6.51 6.30 1.74
N LYS A 83 6.95 7.55 1.65
CA LYS A 83 8.39 7.87 1.72
C LYS A 83 8.99 7.36 3.03
N ASP A 84 10.22 6.83 3.00
CA ASP A 84 10.86 6.16 4.14
C ASP A 84 11.18 7.04 5.37
N ASN A 85 10.90 8.34 5.29
CA ASN A 85 10.99 9.26 6.43
C ASN A 85 9.63 9.51 7.13
N ILE A 86 8.58 8.76 6.74
CA ILE A 86 7.24 8.86 7.34
C ILE A 86 7.04 7.69 8.29
N ASN A 87 6.85 7.98 9.58
CA ASN A 87 6.62 6.95 10.60
C ASN A 87 5.36 6.12 10.33
N THR A 88 5.45 4.83 10.58
CA THR A 88 4.33 3.88 10.64
C THR A 88 4.50 3.01 11.88
N GLY A 89 3.44 2.74 12.62
CA GLY A 89 3.43 1.74 13.70
C GLY A 89 3.36 0.29 13.20
N ASP A 90 3.65 0.04 11.91
CA ASP A 90 3.72 -1.29 11.31
C ASP A 90 5.08 -1.97 11.62
N LYS A 91 5.24 -3.21 11.18
CA LYS A 91 6.50 -3.97 11.20
C LYS A 91 7.43 -3.58 10.04
N MET A 92 7.65 -2.27 9.88
CA MET A 92 8.54 -1.70 8.87
C MET A 92 9.42 -0.63 9.51
N HIS A 93 10.59 -0.43 8.94
CA HIS A 93 11.54 0.56 9.39
C HIS A 93 11.13 1.96 8.93
N THR A 94 11.64 2.98 9.62
CA THR A 94 11.62 4.37 9.14
C THR A 94 13.06 4.87 9.24
N SER A 95 13.81 4.66 8.15
CA SER A 95 15.26 4.87 8.14
C SER A 95 15.68 6.21 7.53
N ALA A 96 14.75 6.90 6.85
CA ALA A 96 15.06 8.04 5.99
C ALA A 96 16.19 7.75 4.97
N GLY A 97 16.32 6.50 4.52
CA GLY A 97 17.40 6.04 3.64
C GLY A 97 18.79 5.98 4.29
N SER A 98 18.89 6.10 5.61
CA SER A 98 20.17 6.16 6.34
C SER A 98 20.48 4.87 7.09
N LEU A 99 21.69 4.36 6.91
CA LEU A 99 22.20 3.20 7.67
C LEU A 99 22.24 3.46 9.18
N ALA A 100 22.36 4.73 9.61
CA ALA A 100 22.32 5.07 11.03
C ALA A 100 20.97 4.78 11.68
N LEU A 101 19.91 4.63 10.86
CA LEU A 101 18.55 4.36 11.28
C LEU A 101 18.03 3.04 10.67
N ALA A 102 18.93 2.15 10.22
CA ALA A 102 18.54 0.90 9.55
C ALA A 102 17.62 0.01 10.39
N ASP A 103 17.80 0.01 11.72
CA ASP A 103 17.00 -0.77 12.68
C ASP A 103 15.94 0.10 13.41
N SER A 104 15.60 1.27 12.86
CA SER A 104 14.66 2.21 13.47
C SER A 104 13.22 1.83 13.16
N PHE A 105 12.50 1.35 14.18
CA PHE A 105 11.04 1.16 14.14
C PHE A 105 10.35 2.30 14.87
N ALA A 106 9.34 2.89 14.23
CA ALA A 106 8.52 3.91 14.89
C ALA A 106 7.52 3.24 15.85
N GLY A 107 7.32 3.85 17.02
CA GLY A 107 6.34 3.35 18.00
C GLY A 107 4.89 3.70 17.66
N GLU A 108 4.68 4.66 16.76
CA GLU A 108 3.35 5.14 16.35
C GLU A 108 3.34 5.61 14.89
N ASP A 109 2.14 5.70 14.32
CA ASP A 109 1.91 6.28 13.01
C ASP A 109 2.20 7.80 13.02
N ALA A 110 2.77 8.32 11.94
CA ALA A 110 2.69 9.76 11.68
C ALA A 110 1.22 10.16 11.46
N PHE A 111 0.87 11.42 11.76
CA PHE A 111 -0.50 11.94 11.62
C PHE A 111 -1.13 11.62 10.26
N ILE A 112 -0.39 11.80 9.16
CA ILE A 112 -0.89 11.51 7.81
C ILE A 112 -1.20 10.02 7.59
N VAL A 113 -0.46 9.12 8.23
CA VAL A 113 -0.68 7.68 8.16
C VAL A 113 -1.95 7.31 8.91
N THR A 114 -2.16 7.88 10.10
CA THR A 114 -3.43 7.74 10.83
C THR A 114 -4.62 8.14 9.94
N ARG A 115 -4.53 9.29 9.27
CA ARG A 115 -5.59 9.77 8.36
C ARG A 115 -5.81 8.87 7.16
N LEU A 116 -4.74 8.31 6.57
CA LEU A 116 -4.83 7.35 5.48
C LEU A 116 -5.54 6.06 5.91
N ARG A 117 -5.21 5.53 7.09
CA ARG A 117 -5.87 4.34 7.65
C ARG A 117 -7.33 4.59 7.98
N GLU A 118 -7.65 5.74 8.58
CA GLU A 118 -9.04 6.17 8.82
C GLU A 118 -9.85 6.23 7.51
N ALA A 119 -9.21 6.64 6.40
CA ALA A 119 -9.82 6.65 5.07
C ALA A 119 -9.85 5.26 4.38
N GLY A 120 -9.28 4.23 5.00
CA GLY A 120 -9.26 2.85 4.50
C GLY A 120 -8.16 2.54 3.49
N ALA A 121 -7.09 3.34 3.41
CA ALA A 121 -5.96 3.03 2.54
C ALA A 121 -5.13 1.85 3.06
N VAL A 122 -4.53 1.08 2.15
CA VAL A 122 -3.57 0.00 2.46
C VAL A 122 -2.16 0.57 2.37
N ILE A 123 -1.47 0.67 3.51
CA ILE A 123 -0.05 1.05 3.51
C ILE A 123 0.79 -0.13 3.04
N MET A 124 1.26 -0.08 1.79
CA MET A 124 1.96 -1.19 1.13
C MET A 124 3.43 -1.32 1.52
N GLY A 125 4.08 -0.22 1.92
CA GLY A 125 5.53 -0.23 2.05
C GLY A 125 6.16 1.15 2.13
N LYS A 126 7.50 1.15 2.14
CA LYS A 126 8.36 2.32 2.16
C LYS A 126 9.02 2.52 0.80
N ALA A 127 8.90 3.72 0.26
CA ALA A 127 9.57 4.17 -0.95
C ALA A 127 10.93 4.80 -0.63
N ASN A 128 11.86 4.62 -1.55
CA ASN A 128 13.22 5.12 -1.48
C ASN A 128 13.29 6.66 -1.47
N ILE A 129 14.39 7.21 -0.96
CA ILE A 129 14.59 8.63 -0.71
C ILE A 129 16.07 9.00 -0.91
N THR A 130 16.32 10.27 -1.26
CA THR A 130 17.64 10.91 -1.30
C THR A 130 18.02 11.47 0.06
#